data_AF-A0A7X7AK69-F1
#
_entry.id   AF-A0A7X7AK69-F1
#
_cell.length_a   1.000
_cell.length_b   1.000
_cell.length_c   1.000
_cell.angle_alpha   90.00
_cell.angle_beta   90.00
_cell.angle_gamma   90.00
#
_symmetry.space_group_name_H-M   'P 1'
#
loop_
_entity.id
_entity.type
_entity.pdbx_description
1 polymer ?
#
loop_
_entity_poly.entity_id
_entity_poly.type
_entity_poly.pdbx_seq_one_letter_code
_entity_poly.pdbx_strand_id
1 'polypeptide(L)'
;KATSLDGRAYDIACGQIDIGNAASDMTDIMRSGVMQADGSTRPEPLMDVGHVAQAIVYMARLPLDANVQFMTVMATKMPFLGRG
;
A
#
# COMPACT_ATOMS: atom_id res chain seq x y z
N LYS A 1 -1.25 -14.23 7.76
CA LYS A 1 0.10 -14.86 7.88
C LYS A 1 0.10 -16.38 7.72
N ALA A 2 -1.03 -17.10 7.93
CA ALA A 2 -1.12 -18.55 7.74
C ALA A 2 -0.73 -18.99 6.32
N THR A 3 -1.29 -18.37 5.27
CA THR A 3 -1.04 -18.73 3.86
C THR A 3 0.44 -18.74 3.46
N SER A 4 1.24 -17.80 3.94
CA SER A 4 2.67 -17.74 3.63
C SER A 4 3.51 -18.79 4.35
N LEU A 5 3.00 -19.36 5.45
CA LEU A 5 3.63 -20.48 6.14
C LEU A 5 3.19 -21.79 5.50
N ASP A 6 1.89 -21.98 5.35
CA ASP A 6 1.27 -23.22 4.87
C ASP A 6 1.62 -23.50 3.41
N GLY A 7 1.79 -22.45 2.60
CA GLY A 7 2.13 -22.54 1.18
C GLY A 7 3.54 -23.02 0.85
N ARG A 8 4.48 -23.01 1.82
CA ARG A 8 5.92 -23.27 1.57
C ARG A 8 6.20 -24.66 1.00
N ALA A 9 5.45 -25.66 1.45
CA ALA A 9 5.62 -27.03 0.98
C ALA A 9 5.06 -27.26 -0.44
N TYR A 10 4.39 -26.25 -1.01
CA TYR A 10 3.64 -26.34 -2.26
C TYR A 10 4.05 -25.27 -3.29
N ASP A 11 5.19 -24.61 -3.07
CA ASP A 11 5.68 -23.50 -3.91
C ASP A 11 4.66 -22.35 -4.06
N ILE A 12 3.88 -22.09 -3.01
CA ILE A 12 2.92 -20.97 -2.97
C ILE A 12 3.54 -19.79 -2.22
N ALA A 13 3.90 -18.75 -2.97
CA ALA A 13 4.29 -17.45 -2.43
C ALA A 13 3.05 -16.61 -2.04
N CYS A 14 3.10 -15.96 -0.88
CA CYS A 14 2.05 -15.08 -0.39
C CYS A 14 2.67 -13.79 0.15
N GLY A 15 2.26 -12.64 -0.38
CA GLY A 15 2.74 -11.32 0.01
C GLY A 15 1.59 -10.38 0.39
N GLN A 16 1.94 -9.28 1.05
CA GLN A 16 1.01 -8.20 1.38
C GLN A 16 1.58 -6.87 0.87
N ILE A 17 0.71 -6.05 0.28
CA ILE A 17 1.01 -4.67 -0.08
C ILE A 17 0.04 -3.73 0.64
N ASP A 18 0.58 -2.78 1.38
CA ASP A 18 -0.16 -1.72 2.04
C ASP A 18 -0.03 -0.44 1.20
N ILE A 19 -1.16 0.17 0.85
CA ILE A 19 -1.24 1.31 -0.07
C ILE A 19 -1.73 2.54 0.68
N GLY A 20 -0.92 3.61 0.71
CA GLY A 20 -1.28 4.89 1.30
C GLY A 20 -1.58 5.96 0.25
N ASN A 21 -2.81 6.45 0.22
CA ASN A 21 -3.22 7.61 -0.57
C ASN A 21 -2.92 7.51 -2.09
N ALA A 22 -3.31 6.40 -2.72
CA ALA A 22 -3.28 6.27 -4.18
C ALA A 22 -4.53 6.89 -4.82
N ALA A 23 -4.35 7.76 -5.82
CA ALA A 23 -5.43 8.47 -6.49
C ALA A 23 -6.39 7.51 -7.23
N SER A 24 -7.59 7.38 -6.69
CA SER A 24 -8.74 6.64 -7.23
C SER A 24 -10.05 7.29 -6.76
N ASP A 25 -11.18 6.89 -7.33
CA ASP A 25 -12.52 7.36 -6.93
C ASP A 25 -12.76 7.23 -5.41
N MET A 26 -12.19 6.19 -4.77
CA MET A 26 -12.29 5.97 -3.32
C MET A 26 -11.54 7.04 -2.50
N THR A 27 -10.49 7.62 -3.06
CA THR A 27 -9.64 8.63 -2.41
C THR A 27 -9.99 10.06 -2.78
N ASP A 28 -11.01 10.29 -3.61
CA ASP A 28 -11.41 11.65 -3.98
C ASP A 28 -11.87 12.46 -2.75
N ILE A 29 -12.41 11.79 -1.73
CA ILE A 29 -12.72 12.41 -0.43
C ILE A 29 -11.48 12.99 0.27
N MET A 30 -10.29 12.41 0.01
CA MET A 30 -9.03 12.89 0.57
C MET A 30 -8.59 14.21 -0.07
N ARG A 31 -9.05 14.52 -1.29
CA ARG A 31 -8.86 15.85 -1.91
C ARG A 31 -9.76 16.90 -1.28
N SER A 32 -11.00 16.54 -0.94
CA SER A 32 -11.93 17.45 -0.25
C SER A 32 -11.59 17.65 1.22
N GLY A 33 -10.80 16.74 1.80
CA GLY A 33 -10.26 16.83 3.14
C GLY A 33 -10.76 15.72 4.06
N VAL A 34 -9.85 15.23 4.89
CA VAL A 34 -10.11 14.18 5.89
C VAL A 34 -9.60 14.63 7.26
N MET A 35 -10.19 14.06 8.31
CA MET A 35 -9.87 14.39 9.70
C MET A 35 -8.45 13.95 10.04
N GLN A 36 -7.68 14.87 10.60
CA GLN A 36 -6.30 14.68 11.01
C GLN A 36 -6.22 14.37 12.51
N ALA A 37 -5.05 13.94 12.98
CA ALA A 37 -4.83 13.61 14.40
C ALA A 37 -5.12 14.79 15.36
N ASP A 38 -4.92 16.02 14.90
CA ASP A 38 -5.22 17.26 15.63
C ASP A 38 -6.72 17.66 15.58
N GLY A 39 -7.57 16.83 14.97
CA GLY A 39 -9.00 17.07 14.80
C GLY A 39 -9.38 18.02 13.66
N SER A 40 -8.40 18.61 12.95
CA SER A 40 -8.67 19.45 11.79
C SER A 40 -9.06 18.62 10.55
N THR A 41 -9.85 19.17 9.64
CA THR A 41 -10.09 18.56 8.32
C THR A 41 -9.16 19.21 7.31
N ARG A 42 -8.28 18.43 6.67
CA ARG A 42 -7.32 18.92 5.67
C ARG A 42 -7.23 17.98 4.48
N PRO A 43 -7.00 18.50 3.26
CA PRO A 43 -6.65 17.67 2.11
C PRO A 43 -5.37 16.88 2.37
N GLU A 44 -5.36 15.62 1.96
CA GLU A 44 -4.15 14.79 2.02
C GLU A 44 -3.51 14.62 0.64
N PRO A 45 -2.17 14.56 0.57
CA PRO A 45 -1.47 14.34 -0.68
C PRO A 45 -1.77 12.94 -1.22
N LEU A 46 -1.94 12.87 -2.55
CA LEU A 46 -2.15 11.63 -3.27
C LEU A 46 -0.94 11.30 -4.15
N MET A 47 -0.71 10.02 -4.39
CA MET A 47 0.20 9.52 -5.43
C MET A 47 -0.59 8.97 -6.62
N ASP A 48 0.04 8.90 -7.79
CA ASP A 48 -0.53 8.21 -8.94
C ASP A 48 -0.72 6.71 -8.64
N VAL A 49 -1.92 6.18 -8.89
CA VAL A 49 -2.25 4.76 -8.73
C VAL A 49 -1.41 3.86 -9.65
N GLY A 50 -0.88 4.39 -10.75
CA GLY A 50 0.07 3.70 -11.62
C GLY A 50 1.30 3.16 -10.88
N HIS A 51 1.74 3.83 -9.80
CA HIS A 51 2.84 3.34 -8.96
C HIS A 51 2.48 2.06 -8.19
N VAL A 52 1.21 1.94 -7.75
CA VAL A 52 0.70 0.71 -7.13
C VAL A 52 0.68 -0.43 -8.15
N ALA A 53 0.21 -0.16 -9.37
CA ALA A 53 0.19 -1.16 -10.43
C ALA A 53 1.61 -1.66 -10.75
N GLN A 54 2.59 -0.76 -10.84
CA GLN A 54 3.99 -1.12 -11.05
C GLN A 54 4.54 -1.99 -9.91
N ALA A 55 4.20 -1.68 -8.66
CA ALA A 55 4.60 -2.47 -7.49
C ALA A 55 4.01 -3.88 -7.53
N ILE A 56 2.71 -4.02 -7.85
CA ILE A 56 2.05 -5.32 -8.00
C ILE A 56 2.69 -6.13 -9.13
N VAL A 57 2.96 -5.51 -10.28
CA VAL A 57 3.64 -6.16 -11.41
C VAL A 57 5.03 -6.64 -11.01
N TYR A 58 5.79 -5.85 -10.24
CA TYR A 58 7.08 -6.29 -9.69
C TYR A 58 6.92 -7.54 -8.80
N MET A 59 5.99 -7.52 -7.84
CA MET A 59 5.74 -8.65 -6.95
C MET A 59 5.36 -9.92 -7.73
N ALA A 60 4.47 -9.79 -8.72
CA ALA A 60 3.97 -10.91 -9.52
C ALA A 60 4.99 -11.47 -10.53
N ARG A 61 6.03 -10.70 -10.88
CA ARG A 61 7.09 -11.12 -11.81
C ARG A 61 8.20 -11.93 -11.14
N LEU A 62 8.23 -12.00 -9.82
CA LEU A 62 9.24 -12.77 -9.11
C LEU A 62 9.06 -14.28 -9.37
N PRO A 63 10.16 -15.03 -9.54
CA PRO A 63 10.11 -16.50 -9.51
C PRO A 63 9.64 -17.00 -8.13
N LEU A 64 9.11 -18.23 -8.06
CA LEU A 64 8.51 -18.78 -6.83
C LEU A 64 9.52 -19.01 -5.68
N ASP A 65 10.83 -18.93 -5.96
CA ASP A 65 11.89 -18.94 -4.96
C ASP A 65 12.13 -17.57 -4.30
N ALA A 66 11.47 -16.51 -4.79
CA ALA A 66 11.53 -15.16 -4.25
C ALA A 66 10.13 -14.61 -3.96
N ASN A 67 9.95 -13.96 -2.81
CA ASN A 67 8.67 -13.41 -2.40
C ASN A 67 8.84 -12.05 -1.73
N VAL A 68 8.00 -11.08 -2.10
CA VAL A 68 7.84 -9.85 -1.33
C VAL A 68 6.84 -10.11 -0.21
N GLN A 69 7.36 -10.37 0.98
CA GLN A 69 6.52 -10.73 2.12
C GLN A 69 5.63 -9.55 2.58
N PHE A 70 6.20 -8.34 2.59
CA PHE A 70 5.52 -7.10 2.95
C PHE A 70 6.08 -5.96 2.10
N MET A 71 5.20 -5.09 1.62
CA MET A 71 5.55 -3.85 0.93
C MET A 71 4.60 -2.75 1.36
N THR A 72 5.10 -1.53 1.55
CA THR A 72 4.26 -0.34 1.71
C THR A 72 4.61 0.65 0.61
N VAL A 73 3.60 1.11 -0.13
CA VAL A 73 3.74 2.17 -1.15
C VAL A 73 2.76 3.26 -0.80
N MET A 74 3.24 4.49 -0.66
CA MET A 74 2.41 5.58 -0.18
C MET A 74 2.81 6.93 -0.77
N ALA A 75 1.86 7.86 -0.81
CA ALA A 75 2.15 9.26 -1.11
C ALA A 75 3.18 9.81 -0.11
N THR A 76 4.32 10.30 -0.59
CA THR A 76 5.50 10.63 0.23
C THR A 76 5.22 11.62 1.36
N LYS A 77 4.26 12.53 1.16
CA LYS A 77 3.91 13.58 2.13
C LYS A 77 2.70 13.22 2.99
N MET A 78 2.14 12.02 2.86
CA MET A 78 1.02 11.56 3.68
C MET A 78 1.43 11.48 5.16
N PRO A 79 0.62 12.00 6.10
CA PRO A 79 0.96 12.05 7.52
C PRO A 79 0.75 10.70 8.24
N PHE A 80 1.40 9.64 7.74
CA PHE A 80 1.30 8.29 8.30
C PHE A 80 2.47 7.94 9.23
N LEU A 81 3.70 8.28 8.83
CA LEU A 81 4.91 8.03 9.61
C LEU A 81 5.31 9.30 10.35
N GLY A 82 4.89 9.43 11.60
CA GLY A 82 5.17 10.59 12.46
C GLY A 82 4.81 10.34 13.92
N ARG A 83 5.10 11.33 14.79
CA ARG A 83 4.52 11.40 16.14
C ARG A 83 3.22 12.19 16.01
N GLY A 84 2.10 11.59 16.41
CA GLY A 84 0.76 12.19 16.35
C GLY A 84 0.64 13.48 17.15
#